data_AF-A0A942J236-F1
#
_entry.id   AF-A0A942J236-F1
#
_cell.length_a   1.000
_cell.length_b   1.000
_cell.length_c   1.000
_cell.angle_alpha   90.00
_cell.angle_beta   90.00
_cell.angle_gamma   90.00
#
_symmetry.space_group_name_H-M   'P 1'
#
loop_
_entity.id
_entity.type
_entity.pdbx_description
1 polymer ?
#
loop_
_entity_poly.entity_id
_entity_poly.type
_entity_poly.pdbx_seq_one_letter_code
_entity_poly.pdbx_strand_id
1 'polypeptide(L)'
;MRYSASGFTLIELLIVIAIIGILAAVLIPNLLTARARSFDTATQTCLKEVSARQHAIAASYPFEYVDFDPATINACGGVVFTVREVEPDSFRYEARHELGRSTYGVSIGTSVQLISTP
;
A
#
# COMPACT_ATOMS: atom_id res chain seq x y z
N MET A 1 -13.59 -20.94 -54.47
CA MET A 1 -12.87 -19.64 -54.47
C MET A 1 -11.90 -19.64 -53.30
N ARG A 2 -10.58 -19.59 -53.56
CA ARG A 2 -9.56 -19.56 -52.50
C ARG A 2 -9.28 -18.09 -52.17
N TYR A 3 -9.50 -17.69 -50.92
CA TYR A 3 -9.18 -16.35 -50.44
C TYR A 3 -7.66 -16.26 -50.29
N SER A 4 -7.01 -15.41 -51.09
CA SER A 4 -5.57 -15.19 -51.00
C SER A 4 -5.27 -14.59 -49.64
N ALA A 5 -4.40 -15.22 -48.85
CA ALA A 5 -3.98 -14.70 -47.57
C ALA A 5 -3.27 -13.35 -47.79
N SER A 6 -3.89 -12.28 -47.30
CA SER A 6 -3.31 -10.94 -47.28
C SER A 6 -2.10 -10.93 -46.33
N GLY A 7 -0.91 -10.69 -46.87
CA GLY A 7 0.31 -10.53 -46.09
C GLY A 7 0.27 -9.24 -45.27
N PHE A 8 0.72 -9.31 -44.03
CA PHE A 8 0.89 -8.16 -43.14
C PHE A 8 2.02 -7.25 -43.67
N THR A 9 1.78 -5.96 -43.82
CA THR A 9 2.79 -5.04 -44.33
C THR A 9 3.74 -4.59 -43.21
N LEU A 10 5.00 -4.32 -43.55
CA LEU A 10 5.97 -3.77 -42.59
C LEU A 10 5.54 -2.39 -42.07
N ILE A 11 4.84 -1.60 -42.89
CA ILE A 11 4.35 -0.28 -42.50
C ILE A 11 3.19 -0.37 -41.49
N GLU A 12 2.32 -1.38 -41.61
CA GLU A 12 1.29 -1.65 -40.60
C GLU A 12 1.93 -2.00 -39.25
N LEU A 13 2.98 -2.83 -39.23
CA LEU A 13 3.71 -3.12 -38.00
C LEU A 13 4.36 -1.87 -37.40
N LEU A 14 4.97 -1.04 -38.26
CA LEU A 14 5.72 0.14 -37.84
C LEU A 14 4.83 1.20 -37.17
N ILE A 15 3.64 1.45 -37.71
CA ILE A 15 2.70 2.40 -37.12
C ILE A 15 2.18 1.89 -35.77
N VAL A 16 1.94 0.57 -35.64
CA VAL A 16 1.46 -0.03 -34.38
C VAL A 16 2.48 0.15 -33.26
N ILE A 17 3.75 -0.16 -33.51
CA ILE A 17 4.79 0.02 -32.48
C ILE A 17 5.00 1.50 -32.13
N ALA A 18 4.84 2.41 -33.10
CA ALA A 18 4.94 3.85 -32.85
C ALA A 18 3.84 4.32 -31.89
N ILE A 19 2.59 3.89 -32.10
CA ILE A 19 1.46 4.23 -31.23
C ILE A 19 1.63 3.60 -29.84
N ILE A 20 1.99 2.31 -29.75
CA ILE A 20 2.25 1.64 -28.47
C ILE A 20 3.38 2.35 -27.71
N GLY A 21 4.43 2.80 -28.40
CA GLY A 21 5.53 3.56 -27.80
C GLY A 21 5.08 4.88 -27.16
N ILE A 22 4.23 5.65 -27.84
CA ILE A 22 3.67 6.90 -27.31
C ILE A 22 2.79 6.63 -26.09
N LEU A 23 1.91 5.62 -26.15
CA LEU A 23 1.04 5.25 -25.04
C LEU A 23 1.86 4.77 -23.82
N ALA A 24 2.85 3.91 -24.04
CA ALA A 24 3.70 3.37 -22.97
C ALA A 24 4.51 4.47 -22.26
N ALA A 25 5.02 5.47 -23.01
CA ALA A 25 5.80 6.57 -22.46
C ALA A 25 5.02 7.38 -21.41
N VAL A 26 3.71 7.57 -21.60
CA VAL A 26 2.84 8.28 -20.64
C VAL A 26 2.28 7.33 -19.57
N LEU A 27 1.96 6.09 -19.95
CA LEU A 27 1.29 5.14 -19.07
C LEU A 27 2.20 4.60 -17.97
N ILE A 28 3.46 4.27 -18.27
CA ILE A 28 4.39 3.67 -17.31
C ILE A 28 4.63 4.57 -16.07
N PRO A 29 5.01 5.86 -16.19
CA PRO A 29 5.24 6.69 -15.00
C PRO A 29 3.98 6.87 -14.16
N ASN A 30 2.81 6.97 -14.81
CA ASN A 30 1.54 7.07 -14.11
C ASN A 30 1.22 5.78 -13.33
N LEU A 31 1.43 4.61 -13.94
CA LEU A 31 1.23 3.31 -13.30
C LEU A 31 2.14 3.14 -12.08
N LEU A 32 3.41 3.52 -12.19
CA LEU A 32 4.35 3.44 -11.07
C LEU A 32 3.92 4.32 -9.90
N THR A 33 3.47 5.55 -10.18
CA THR A 33 2.96 6.47 -9.17
C THR A 33 1.68 5.96 -8.52
N ALA A 34 0.74 5.44 -9.32
CA ALA A 34 -0.50 4.85 -8.82
C ALA A 34 -0.22 3.65 -7.91
N ARG A 35 0.74 2.80 -8.28
CA ARG A 35 1.17 1.66 -7.47
C ARG A 35 1.80 2.10 -6.14
N ALA A 36 2.66 3.11 -6.15
CA ALA A 36 3.22 3.67 -4.93
C ALA A 36 2.11 4.18 -3.97
N ARG A 37 1.16 4.95 -4.51
CA ARG A 37 -0.01 5.42 -3.74
C ARG A 37 -0.88 4.28 -3.21
N SER A 38 -1.00 3.16 -3.93
CA SER A 38 -1.73 1.99 -3.42
C SER A 38 -1.06 1.37 -2.21
N PHE A 39 0.28 1.33 -2.16
CA PHE A 39 1.01 0.81 -1.01
C PHE A 39 0.88 1.73 0.21
N ASP A 40 0.94 3.04 -0.01
CA ASP A 40 0.69 4.04 1.03
C ASP A 40 -0.73 3.90 1.60
N THR A 41 -1.73 3.76 0.71
CA THR A 41 -3.14 3.59 1.11
C THR A 41 -3.36 2.29 1.87
N ALA A 42 -2.74 1.19 1.43
CA ALA A 42 -2.81 -0.10 2.11
C ALA A 42 -2.23 -0.01 3.54
N THR A 43 -1.07 0.63 3.69
CA THR A 43 -0.43 0.84 5.00
C THR A 43 -1.31 1.67 5.93
N GLN A 44 -1.87 2.79 5.44
CA GLN A 44 -2.73 3.65 6.24
C GLN A 44 -4.03 2.95 6.65
N THR A 45 -4.65 2.19 5.74
CA THR A 45 -5.88 1.44 6.05
C THR A 45 -5.61 0.40 7.11
N CYS A 46 -4.51 -0.33 6.98
CA CYS A 46 -4.13 -1.33 7.95
C CYS A 46 -3.86 -0.75 9.34
N LEU A 47 -3.14 0.37 9.43
CA LEU A 47 -2.90 1.05 10.72
C LEU A 47 -4.21 1.53 11.37
N LYS A 48 -5.20 1.97 10.58
CA LYS A 48 -6.52 2.34 11.10
C LYS A 48 -7.28 1.15 11.65
N GLU A 49 -7.18 -0.01 11.01
CA GLU A 49 -7.80 -1.23 11.52
C GLU A 49 -7.17 -1.68 12.83
N VAL A 50 -5.83 -1.63 12.92
CA VAL A 50 -5.11 -1.97 14.16
C VAL A 50 -5.47 -0.99 15.28
N SER A 51 -5.48 0.32 15.02
CA SER A 51 -5.86 1.30 16.04
C SER A 51 -7.32 1.13 16.48
N ALA A 52 -8.24 0.84 15.56
CA ALA A 52 -9.63 0.58 15.89
C ALA A 52 -9.79 -0.67 16.77
N ARG A 53 -9.07 -1.75 16.46
CA ARG A 53 -9.05 -2.96 17.29
C ARG A 53 -8.49 -2.67 18.68
N GLN A 54 -7.43 -1.88 18.75
CA GLN A 54 -6.79 -1.50 20.00
C GLN A 54 -7.75 -0.70 20.90
N HIS A 55 -8.49 0.25 20.31
CA HIS A 55 -9.54 0.98 21.02
C HIS A 55 -10.71 0.09 21.46
N ALA A 56 -11.08 -0.93 20.68
CA ALA A 56 -12.12 -1.88 21.06
C ALA A 56 -11.71 -2.76 22.26
N ILE A 57 -10.44 -3.16 22.32
CA ILE A 57 -9.89 -3.90 23.47
C ILE A 57 -9.87 -3.00 24.71
N ALA A 58 -9.33 -1.79 24.61
CA ALA A 58 -9.29 -0.85 25.72
C ALA A 58 -10.68 -0.45 26.26
N ALA A 59 -11.71 -0.47 25.40
CA ALA A 59 -13.11 -0.27 25.82
C ALA A 59 -13.68 -1.45 26.60
N SER A 60 -13.20 -2.67 26.34
CA SER A 60 -13.65 -3.89 27.03
C SER A 60 -12.86 -4.14 28.33
N TYR A 61 -11.56 -3.82 28.30
CA TYR A 61 -10.62 -3.95 29.41
C TYR A 61 -9.93 -2.60 29.63
N PRO A 62 -10.44 -1.78 30.56
CA PRO A 62 -9.86 -0.47 30.85
C PRO A 62 -8.39 -0.63 31.26
N PHE A 63 -7.51 0.21 30.70
CA PHE A 63 -6.06 0.25 30.97
C PHE A 63 -5.24 -0.93 30.42
N GLU A 64 -5.75 -1.65 29.42
CA GLU A 64 -5.01 -2.70 28.74
C GLU A 64 -4.90 -2.42 27.23
N TYR A 65 -3.71 -1.99 26.82
CA TYR A 65 -3.29 -2.03 25.42
C TYR A 65 -2.42 -3.25 25.20
N VAL A 66 -2.79 -4.08 24.23
CA VAL A 66 -2.06 -5.30 23.93
C VAL A 66 -1.04 -5.05 22.85
N ASP A 67 0.13 -5.68 22.98
CA ASP A 67 1.10 -5.74 21.90
C ASP A 67 0.57 -6.71 20.83
N PHE A 68 0.22 -6.18 19.65
CA PHE A 68 -0.13 -7.03 18.54
C PHE A 68 1.15 -7.53 17.90
N ASP A 69 1.41 -8.84 18.01
CA ASP A 69 2.49 -9.46 17.27
C ASP A 69 2.30 -9.14 15.77
N PRO A 70 3.24 -8.44 15.12
CA PRO A 70 3.16 -8.08 13.71
C PRO A 70 2.98 -9.31 12.80
N ALA A 71 3.40 -10.51 13.23
CA ALA A 71 3.18 -11.77 12.51
C ALA A 71 1.76 -12.34 12.66
N THR A 72 0.97 -11.85 13.62
CA THR A 72 -0.45 -12.21 13.78
C THR A 72 -1.40 -11.23 13.08
N ILE A 73 -0.93 -10.03 12.72
CA ILE A 73 -1.60 -9.09 11.82
C ILE A 73 -1.16 -9.39 10.36
N ASN A 74 -1.27 -10.65 9.93
CA ASN A 74 -1.07 -11.03 8.52
C ASN A 74 -2.23 -10.63 7.59
N ALA A 75 -3.13 -9.74 8.04
CA ALA A 75 -4.33 -9.35 7.27
C ALA A 75 -4.04 -8.30 6.19
N CYS A 76 -2.90 -7.61 6.27
CA CYS A 76 -2.60 -6.49 5.39
C CYS A 76 -1.43 -6.84 4.49
N GLY A 77 -1.72 -7.53 3.39
CA GLY A 77 -0.73 -8.07 2.46
C GLY A 77 0.45 -7.11 2.20
N GLY A 78 1.62 -7.50 2.70
CA GLY A 78 2.88 -6.77 2.52
C GLY A 78 3.09 -5.55 3.43
N VAL A 79 2.28 -5.33 4.48
CA VAL A 79 2.49 -4.25 5.46
C VAL A 79 3.25 -4.80 6.67
N VAL A 80 4.44 -4.24 6.92
CA VAL A 80 5.28 -4.57 8.08
C VAL A 80 5.04 -3.56 9.18
N PHE A 81 4.73 -4.07 10.37
CA PHE A 81 4.53 -3.27 11.57
C PHE A 81 5.79 -3.21 12.43
N THR A 82 5.94 -2.11 13.15
CA THR A 82 6.98 -1.89 14.14
C THR A 82 6.35 -1.26 15.37
N VAL A 83 6.40 -1.99 16.47
CA VAL A 83 5.93 -1.54 17.76
C VAL A 83 6.97 -0.58 18.34
N ARG A 84 6.55 0.63 18.71
CA ARG A 84 7.45 1.62 19.31
C ARG A 84 7.25 1.75 20.80
N GLU A 85 6.00 1.69 21.24
CA GLU A 85 5.59 2.04 22.60
C GLU A 85 4.24 1.37 22.88
N VAL A 86 4.13 0.68 24.02
CA VAL A 86 2.89 0.05 24.52
C VAL A 86 2.91 0.09 26.05
N GLU A 87 2.23 1.07 26.62
CA GLU A 87 1.96 1.21 28.05
C GLU A 87 0.43 1.19 28.28
N PRO A 88 -0.03 1.09 29.55
CA PRO A 88 -1.46 1.08 29.86
C PRO A 88 -2.27 2.25 29.28
N ASP A 89 -1.62 3.41 29.10
CA ASP A 89 -2.26 4.66 28.67
C ASP A 89 -1.64 5.26 27.39
N SER A 90 -0.67 4.57 26.76
CA SER A 90 -0.01 4.99 25.52
C SER A 90 0.24 3.81 24.59
N PHE A 91 0.02 4.02 23.30
CA PHE A 91 0.57 3.13 22.29
C PHE A 91 1.09 3.94 21.11
N ARG A 92 2.11 3.41 20.44
CA ARG A 92 2.60 3.91 19.18
C ARG A 92 2.98 2.75 18.28
N TYR A 93 2.24 2.64 17.18
CA TYR A 93 2.54 1.71 16.11
C TYR A 93 3.04 2.47 14.90
N GLU A 94 4.10 1.94 14.28
CA GLU A 94 4.55 2.36 12.96
C GLU A 94 4.34 1.21 11.98
N ALA A 95 4.03 1.54 10.73
CA ALA A 95 3.96 0.55 9.68
C ALA A 95 4.48 1.09 8.35
N ARG A 96 4.98 0.17 7.54
CA ARG A 96 5.46 0.43 6.19
C ARG A 96 5.19 -0.78 5.31
N HIS A 97 4.71 -0.55 4.09
CA HIS A 97 4.62 -1.60 3.08
C HIS A 97 6.01 -2.05 2.62
N GLU A 98 6.25 -3.36 2.42
CA GLU A 98 7.54 -3.94 2.03
C GLU A 98 8.12 -3.35 0.74
N LEU A 99 7.23 -3.06 -0.22
CA LEU A 99 7.55 -2.39 -1.49
C LEU A 99 7.32 -0.87 -1.44
N GLY A 100 6.80 -0.36 -0.32
CA GLY A 100 6.53 1.05 -0.08
C GLY A 100 7.74 1.75 0.53
N ARG A 101 7.80 3.07 0.37
CA ARG A 101 8.89 3.91 0.90
C ARG A 101 8.48 4.69 2.13
N SER A 102 7.22 5.10 2.20
CA SER A 102 6.66 5.90 3.28
C SER A 102 6.41 5.07 4.54
N THR A 103 6.77 5.61 5.70
CA THR A 103 6.43 5.05 7.01
C THR A 103 5.33 5.88 7.64
N TYR A 104 4.29 5.19 8.12
CA TYR A 104 3.15 5.80 8.77
C TYR A 104 3.09 5.38 10.23
N GLY A 105 2.50 6.22 11.07
CA GLY A 105 2.36 5.95 12.49
C GLY A 105 0.98 6.34 13.01
N VAL A 106 0.58 5.70 14.10
CA VAL A 106 -0.65 6.00 14.83
C VAL A 106 -0.41 5.87 16.33
N SER A 107 -1.03 6.79 17.08
CA SER A 107 -1.00 6.84 18.54
C SER A 107 -2.41 7.05 19.08
N ILE A 108 -2.56 6.98 20.39
CA ILE A 108 -3.87 7.18 21.04
C ILE A 108 -4.46 8.53 20.69
N GLY A 109 -5.71 8.51 20.24
CA GLY A 109 -6.47 9.72 19.94
C GLY A 109 -5.98 10.49 18.72
N THR A 110 -5.01 9.97 17.97
CA THR A 110 -4.51 10.58 16.74
C THR A 110 -4.95 9.80 15.50
N SER A 111 -5.08 10.51 14.38
CA SER A 111 -5.23 9.88 13.07
C SER A 111 -3.88 9.32 12.60
N VAL A 112 -3.92 8.41 11.63
CA VAL A 112 -2.70 7.92 10.98
C VAL A 112 -1.96 9.08 10.31
N GLN A 113 -0.68 9.23 10.63
CA GLN A 113 0.17 10.30 10.12
C GLN A 113 1.41 9.76 9.42
N LEU A 114 1.93 10.54 8.48
CA LEU A 114 3.19 10.26 7.82
C LEU A 114 4.34 10.59 8.79
N ILE A 115 5.19 9.62 9.07
CA ILE A 115 6.33 9.77 9.98
C ILE A 115 7.60 10.12 9.19
N SER A 116 7.83 9.42 8.09
CA SER A 116 8.98 9.66 7.23
C SER A 116 8.75 9.16 5.81
N THR A 117 9.23 9.93 4.85
CA THR A 117 9.58 9.43 3.51
C THR A 117 11.11 9.43 3.39
N PRO A 118 11.71 8.42 2.77
CA PRO A 118 13.14 8.45 2.45
C PRO A 118 13.49 9.56 1.47
#